data_AF-A0A6J6ZPQ0-F1
#
_entry.id   AF-A0A6J6ZPQ0-F1
#
_cell.length_a   1.000
_cell.length_b   1.000
_cell.length_c   1.000
_cell.angle_alpha   90.00
_cell.angle_beta   90.00
_cell.angle_gamma   90.00
#
_symmetry.space_group_name_H-M   'P 1'
#
loop_
_entity.id
_entity.type
_entity.pdbx_description
1 polymer ?
#
loop_
_entity_poly.entity_id
_entity_poly.type
_entity_poly.pdbx_seq_one_letter_code
_entity_poly.pdbx_strand_id
1 'polypeptide(L)'
;MSFSNNDFMPCEQVLPNIVLYIDQEIFDDQQLNAVELHFGICTDCRDQMEQESAALLMMKNLLCNALNEELPESLCDRINQQTEDLYIQMKQGAQSSGITEITYTQTTYTEITSDGATQIEITSEIRREFPQE
;
A
#
# COMPACT_ATOMS: atom_id res chain seq x y z
N MET A 1 32.26 -17.42 21.63
CA MET A 1 32.23 -15.98 21.29
C MET A 1 30.92 -15.45 21.83
N SER A 2 30.97 -14.59 22.86
CA SER A 2 29.79 -14.02 23.51
C SER A 2 29.35 -12.76 22.76
N PHE A 3 28.21 -12.81 22.08
CA PHE A 3 27.61 -11.63 21.46
C PHE A 3 26.82 -10.86 22.53
N SER A 4 27.21 -9.61 22.73
CA SER A 4 26.60 -8.69 23.68
C SER A 4 25.17 -8.35 23.27
N ASN A 5 24.22 -8.86 24.05
CA ASN A 5 22.83 -8.44 24.14
C ASN A 5 22.73 -6.93 24.43
N ASN A 6 21.79 -6.22 23.79
CA ASN A 6 20.80 -5.40 24.55
C ASN A 6 19.63 -4.84 23.71
N ASP A 7 19.63 -4.89 22.37
CA ASP A 7 18.48 -4.40 21.56
C ASP A 7 18.00 -5.37 20.47
N PHE A 8 18.52 -6.61 20.46
CA PHE A 8 18.19 -7.60 19.44
C PHE A 8 17.35 -8.73 20.01
N MET A 9 16.25 -9.05 19.33
CA MET A 9 15.45 -10.24 19.63
C MET A 9 16.34 -11.49 19.58
N PRO A 10 16.37 -12.33 20.62
CA PRO A 10 17.17 -13.54 20.64
C PRO A 10 16.61 -14.55 19.62
N CYS A 11 17.47 -15.37 19.02
CA CYS A 11 17.07 -16.36 18.02
C CYS A 11 15.95 -17.30 18.52
N GLU A 12 15.92 -17.61 19.82
CA GLU A 12 14.87 -18.42 20.46
C GLU A 12 13.47 -17.80 20.37
N GLN A 13 13.39 -16.47 20.32
CA GLN A 13 12.12 -15.75 20.13
C GLN A 13 11.82 -15.50 18.66
N VAL A 14 12.82 -15.52 17.77
CA VAL A 14 12.63 -15.35 16.32
C VAL A 14 12.14 -16.65 15.69
N LEU A 15 12.62 -17.82 16.12
CA LEU A 15 12.24 -19.13 15.57
C LEU A 15 10.72 -19.36 15.51
N PRO A 16 9.92 -19.12 16.58
CA PRO A 16 8.46 -19.22 16.50
C PRO A 16 7.83 -18.13 15.63
N ASN A 17 8.45 -16.94 15.59
CA ASN A 17 7.98 -15.81 14.77
C ASN A 17 8.28 -16.00 13.28
N ILE A 18 9.19 -16.90 12.89
CA ILE A 18 9.45 -17.22 11.47
C ILE A 18 8.17 -17.72 10.81
N VAL A 19 7.43 -18.63 11.47
CA VAL A 19 6.18 -19.17 10.92
C VAL A 19 5.13 -18.06 10.79
N LEU A 20 4.96 -17.24 11.83
CA LEU A 20 4.03 -16.10 11.82
C LEU A 20 4.41 -15.06 10.76
N TYR A 21 5.71 -14.83 10.53
CA TYR A 21 6.20 -13.94 9.47
C TYR A 21 5.86 -14.49 8.08
N ILE A 22 6.05 -15.79 7.86
CA ILE A 22 5.72 -16.44 6.58
C ILE A 22 4.20 -16.39 6.31
N ASP A 23 3.39 -16.61 7.34
CA ASP A 23 1.93 -16.58 7.25
C ASP A 23 1.35 -15.14 7.26
N GLN A 24 2.20 -14.12 7.39
CA GLN A 24 1.82 -12.70 7.52
C GLN A 24 0.88 -12.43 8.71
N GLU A 25 1.04 -13.19 9.80
CA GLU A 25 0.25 -13.10 11.03
C GLU A 25 0.92 -12.25 12.12
N ILE A 26 2.00 -11.52 11.79
CA ILE A 26 2.59 -10.55 12.72
C ILE A 26 1.77 -9.26 12.68
N PHE A 27 0.95 -9.05 13.71
CA PHE A 27 0.03 -7.89 13.80
C PHE A 27 0.69 -6.60 14.31
N ASP A 28 1.89 -6.68 14.88
CA ASP A 28 2.61 -5.53 15.43
C ASP A 28 3.77 -5.12 14.52
N ASP A 29 3.67 -3.94 13.91
CA ASP A 29 4.68 -3.37 13.00
C ASP A 29 6.06 -3.26 13.67
N GLN A 30 6.09 -3.04 14.99
CA GLN A 30 7.34 -2.93 15.73
C GLN A 30 8.05 -4.30 15.86
N GLN A 31 7.27 -5.38 16.04
CA GLN A 31 7.78 -6.75 16.06
C GLN A 31 8.19 -7.21 14.67
N LEU A 32 7.42 -6.86 13.64
CA LEU A 32 7.75 -7.16 12.25
C LEU A 32 9.11 -6.57 11.87
N ASN A 33 9.33 -5.29 12.17
CA ASN A 33 10.61 -4.61 11.92
C ASN A 33 11.77 -5.25 12.71
N ALA A 34 11.55 -5.62 13.97
CA ALA A 34 12.58 -6.28 14.79
C ALA A 34 12.99 -7.66 14.22
N VAL A 35 12.03 -8.42 13.69
CA VAL A 35 12.27 -9.72 13.04
C VAL A 35 13.01 -9.54 11.71
N GLU A 36 12.62 -8.57 10.89
CA GLU A 36 13.30 -8.26 9.63
C GLU A 36 14.75 -7.81 9.83
N LEU A 37 14.98 -6.97 10.85
CA LEU A 37 16.33 -6.55 11.22
C LEU A 37 17.17 -7.74 11.68
N HIS A 38 16.57 -8.70 12.40
CA HIS A 38 17.25 -9.92 12.84
C HIS A 38 17.66 -10.81 11.65
N PHE A 39 16.81 -10.99 10.63
CA PHE A 39 17.16 -11.74 9.42
C PHE A 39 18.29 -11.10 8.62
N GLY A 40 18.46 -9.79 8.71
CA GLY A 40 19.60 -9.08 8.11
C GLY A 40 20.94 -9.40 8.77
N ILE A 41 20.94 -9.87 10.02
CA ILE A 41 22.15 -10.06 10.83
C ILE A 41 22.44 -11.55 11.08
N CYS A 42 21.41 -12.36 11.32
CA CYS A 42 21.53 -13.79 11.59
C CYS A 42 21.26 -14.61 10.33
N THR A 43 22.30 -15.22 9.77
CA THR A 43 22.20 -16.11 8.61
C THR A 43 21.44 -17.40 8.93
N ASP A 44 21.63 -17.97 10.13
CA ASP A 44 21.01 -19.25 10.49
C ASP A 44 19.47 -19.15 10.55
N CYS A 45 18.94 -18.06 11.12
CA CYS A 45 17.48 -17.83 11.16
C CYS A 45 16.91 -17.52 9.77
N ARG A 46 17.70 -16.88 8.90
CA ARG A 46 17.30 -16.60 7.51
C ARG A 46 17.26 -17.88 6.69
N ASP A 47 18.26 -18.74 6.81
CA ASP A 47 18.33 -20.01 6.08
C ASP A 47 17.17 -20.93 6.51
N GLN A 48 16.82 -20.92 7.81
CA GLN A 48 15.63 -21.63 8.30
C GLN A 48 14.33 -21.07 7.72
N MET A 49 14.18 -19.74 7.65
CA MET A 49 13.01 -19.11 7.02
C MET A 49 12.88 -19.50 5.54
N GLU A 50 13.97 -19.47 4.79
CA GLU A 50 13.99 -19.87 3.38
C GLU A 50 13.62 -21.35 3.21
N GLN A 51 14.13 -22.21 4.08
CA GLN A 51 13.78 -23.64 4.10
C GLN A 51 12.29 -23.87 4.35
N GLU A 52 11.71 -23.22 5.37
CA GLU A 52 10.27 -23.33 5.67
C GLU A 52 9.42 -22.78 4.52
N SER A 53 9.80 -21.64 3.95
CA SER A 53 9.13 -21.05 2.77
C SER A 53 9.16 -21.99 1.56
N ALA A 54 10.31 -22.61 1.30
CA ALA A 54 10.46 -23.58 0.21
C ALA A 54 9.62 -24.85 0.46
N ALA A 55 9.56 -25.33 1.70
CA ALA A 55 8.73 -26.47 2.08
C ALA A 55 7.23 -26.18 1.89
N LEU A 56 6.77 -24.99 2.32
CA LEU A 56 5.39 -24.54 2.11
C LEU A 56 5.05 -24.40 0.63
N LEU A 57 5.94 -23.80 -0.16
CA LEU A 57 5.76 -23.68 -1.61
C LEU A 57 5.68 -25.05 -2.27
N MET A 58 6.54 -25.99 -1.87
CA MET A 58 6.49 -27.37 -2.36
C MET A 58 5.14 -28.03 -2.02
N MET A 59 4.68 -27.90 -0.78
CA MET A 59 3.40 -28.47 -0.33
C MET A 59 2.22 -27.84 -1.09
N LYS A 60 2.22 -26.52 -1.28
CA LYS A 60 1.22 -25.81 -2.09
C LYS A 60 1.22 -26.29 -3.53
N ASN A 61 2.39 -26.44 -4.15
CA ASN A 61 2.49 -26.95 -5.51
C ASN A 61 1.97 -28.38 -5.63
N LEU A 62 2.27 -29.26 -4.67
CA LEU A 62 1.72 -30.61 -4.63
C LEU A 62 0.19 -30.58 -4.52
N LEU A 63 -0.38 -29.72 -3.67
CA LEU A 63 -1.82 -29.54 -3.53
C LEU A 63 -2.46 -28.99 -4.81
N CYS A 64 -1.89 -27.95 -5.42
CA CYS A 64 -2.39 -27.39 -6.68
C CYS A 64 -2.31 -28.40 -7.83
N ASN A 65 -1.23 -29.19 -7.91
CA ASN A 65 -1.09 -30.23 -8.93
C ASN A 65 -2.05 -31.41 -8.70
N ALA A 66 -2.34 -31.74 -7.44
CA ALA A 66 -3.29 -32.81 -7.10
C ALA A 66 -4.76 -32.37 -7.26
N LEU A 67 -5.05 -31.11 -6.98
CA LEU A 67 -6.37 -30.48 -7.05
C LEU A 67 -6.48 -29.58 -8.28
N ASN A 68 -5.94 -30.05 -9.41
CA ASN A 68 -5.95 -29.30 -10.67
C ASN A 68 -7.38 -29.28 -11.24
N GLU A 69 -8.26 -28.52 -10.60
CA GLU A 69 -9.58 -28.19 -11.10
C GLU A 69 -9.39 -27.19 -12.24
N GLU A 70 -9.83 -27.57 -13.44
CA GLU A 70 -9.83 -26.66 -14.58
C GLU A 70 -10.70 -25.44 -14.23
N LEU A 71 -10.10 -24.24 -14.39
CA LEU A 71 -10.83 -23.00 -14.20
C LEU A 71 -12.07 -23.02 -15.11
N PRO A 72 -13.29 -22.89 -14.57
CA PRO A 72 -14.48 -22.95 -15.40
C PRO A 72 -14.43 -21.83 -16.45
N GLU A 73 -14.52 -22.17 -17.74
CA GLU A 73 -14.50 -21.18 -18.84
C GLU A 73 -15.54 -20.07 -18.63
N SER A 74 -16.70 -20.44 -18.06
CA SER A 74 -17.77 -19.52 -17.66
C SER A 74 -17.35 -18.39 -16.69
N LEU A 75 -16.29 -18.59 -15.92
CA LEU A 75 -15.76 -17.61 -14.96
C LEU A 75 -14.81 -16.64 -15.68
N CYS A 76 -13.99 -17.14 -16.60
CA CYS A 76 -13.19 -16.31 -17.51
C CYS A 76 -14.07 -15.40 -18.36
N ASP A 77 -15.13 -15.93 -18.96
CA ASP A 77 -16.07 -15.15 -19.76
C ASP A 77 -16.73 -14.04 -18.93
N ARG A 78 -17.12 -14.35 -17.68
CA ARG A 78 -17.74 -13.38 -16.77
C ARG A 78 -16.78 -12.27 -16.37
N ILE A 79 -15.52 -12.58 -16.07
CA ILE A 79 -14.50 -11.58 -15.73
C ILE A 79 -14.25 -10.65 -16.92
N ASN A 80 -14.14 -11.20 -18.13
CA ASN A 80 -13.97 -10.42 -19.35
C ASN A 80 -15.16 -9.47 -19.56
N GLN A 81 -16.38 -9.98 -19.39
CA GLN A 81 -17.60 -9.17 -19.54
C GLN A 81 -17.70 -8.07 -18.48
N GLN A 82 -17.39 -8.36 -17.22
CA GLN A 82 -17.35 -7.34 -16.15
C GLN A 82 -16.28 -6.28 -16.40
N THR A 83 -15.13 -6.66 -16.96
CA THR A 83 -14.06 -5.72 -17.33
C THR A 83 -14.50 -4.80 -18.47
N GLU A 84 -15.19 -5.36 -19.47
CA GLU A 84 -15.74 -4.60 -20.59
C GLU A 84 -16.86 -3.64 -20.12
N ASP A 85 -17.76 -4.09 -19.24
CA ASP A 85 -18.81 -3.27 -18.65
C ASP A 85 -18.22 -2.10 -17.85
N LEU A 86 -17.19 -2.35 -17.02
CA LEU A 86 -16.48 -1.30 -16.28
C LEU A 86 -15.80 -0.30 -17.23
N TYR A 87 -15.17 -0.79 -18.31
CA TYR A 87 -14.56 0.07 -19.32
C TYR A 87 -15.61 0.96 -20.00
N ILE A 88 -16.76 0.39 -20.38
CA ILE A 88 -17.89 1.13 -20.95
C ILE A 88 -18.43 2.16 -19.95
N GLN A 89 -18.58 1.79 -18.68
CA GLN A 89 -19.03 2.68 -17.62
C GLN A 89 -18.06 3.85 -17.40
N MET A 90 -16.75 3.62 -17.41
CA MET A 90 -15.74 4.69 -17.32
C MET A 90 -15.78 5.60 -18.55
N LYS A 91 -15.97 5.03 -19.75
CA LYS A 91 -16.07 5.79 -21.00
C LYS A 91 -17.35 6.63 -21.08
N GLN A 92 -18.48 6.12 -20.57
CA GLN A 92 -19.76 6.84 -20.53
C GLN A 92 -19.81 7.86 -19.38
N GLY A 93 -19.23 7.53 -18.22
CA GLY A 93 -19.11 8.43 -17.07
C GLY A 93 -18.20 9.64 -17.33
N ALA A 94 -17.26 9.53 -18.28
CA ALA A 94 -16.48 10.66 -18.76
C ALA A 94 -17.29 11.68 -19.59
N GLN A 95 -18.49 11.35 -20.06
CA GLN A 95 -19.35 12.27 -20.82
C GLN A 95 -20.49 12.90 -20.00
N SER A 96 -20.77 12.43 -18.77
CA SER A 96 -21.96 12.87 -18.02
C SER A 96 -21.70 13.59 -16.70
N SER A 97 -20.47 13.98 -16.40
CA SER A 97 -20.20 14.91 -15.30
C SER A 97 -19.70 16.20 -15.92
N GLY A 98 -20.58 17.21 -16.03
CA GLY A 98 -20.14 18.57 -16.27
C GLY A 98 -19.14 18.93 -15.18
N ILE A 99 -17.85 18.88 -15.50
CA ILE A 99 -16.79 19.32 -14.61
C ILE A 99 -16.96 20.82 -14.51
N THR A 100 -17.58 21.28 -13.42
CA THR A 100 -17.54 22.70 -13.05
C THR A 100 -16.12 22.96 -12.54
N GLU A 101 -15.28 23.58 -13.36
CA GLU A 101 -13.96 24.01 -12.92
C GLU A 101 -14.14 25.19 -11.95
N ILE A 102 -13.75 24.97 -10.68
CA ILE A 102 -13.78 25.99 -9.64
C ILE A 102 -12.34 26.45 -9.41
N THR A 103 -12.01 27.63 -9.93
CA THR A 103 -10.69 28.24 -9.75
C THR A 103 -10.73 29.17 -8.55
N TYR A 104 -9.95 28.86 -7.51
CA TYR A 104 -9.77 29.70 -6.33
C TYR A 104 -8.42 30.40 -6.39
N THR A 105 -8.42 31.73 -6.40
CA THR A 105 -7.21 32.54 -6.35
C THR A 105 -7.24 33.40 -5.09
N GLN A 106 -6.19 33.31 -4.27
CA GLN A 106 -6.01 34.13 -3.08
C GLN A 106 -4.73 34.95 -3.21
N THR A 107 -4.85 36.27 -3.08
CA THR A 107 -3.73 37.20 -3.11
C THR A 107 -3.62 37.88 -1.75
N THR A 108 -2.44 37.84 -1.14
CA THR A 108 -2.17 38.48 0.15
C THR A 108 -1.16 39.61 -0.06
N TYR A 109 -1.56 40.82 0.29
CA TYR A 109 -0.71 42.01 0.31
C TYR A 109 -0.33 42.28 1.76
N THR A 110 0.97 42.40 2.02
CA THR A 110 1.49 42.80 3.34
C THR A 110 2.27 44.08 3.15
N GLU A 111 1.74 45.18 3.68
CA GLU A 111 2.44 46.46 3.75
C GLU A 111 3.10 46.59 5.13
N ILE A 112 4.41 46.78 5.13
CA ILE A 112 5.19 47.00 6.36
C ILE A 112 5.61 48.47 6.36
N THR A 113 4.98 49.28 7.20
CA THR A 113 5.34 50.69 7.36
C THR A 113 6.58 50.82 8.25
N SER A 114 7.41 51.85 8.03
CA SER A 114 8.67 52.07 8.78
C SER A 114 8.51 52.21 10.30
N ASP A 115 7.29 52.49 10.76
CA ASP A 115 6.93 52.63 12.18
C ASP A 115 6.54 51.29 12.84
N GLY A 116 6.71 50.17 12.14
CA GLY A 116 6.45 48.81 12.65
C GLY A 116 4.98 48.38 12.57
N ALA A 117 4.09 49.23 12.07
CA ALA A 117 2.72 48.84 11.75
C ALA A 117 2.73 47.93 10.50
N THR A 118 2.15 46.73 10.65
CA THR A 118 1.98 45.79 9.55
C THR A 118 0.49 45.75 9.19
N GLN A 119 0.15 46.13 7.96
CA GLN A 119 -1.20 45.96 7.43
C GLN A 119 -1.21 44.78 6.47
N ILE A 120 -2.12 43.84 6.73
CA ILE A 120 -2.31 42.65 5.89
C ILE A 120 -3.69 42.77 5.23
N GLU A 121 -3.71 42.80 3.91
CA GLU A 121 -4.93 42.74 3.12
C GLU A 121 -4.95 41.42 2.35
N ILE A 122 -6.02 40.65 2.52
CA ILE A 122 -6.23 39.38 1.82
C ILE A 122 -7.43 39.56 0.90
N THR A 123 -7.20 39.43 -0.40
CA THR A 123 -8.24 39.38 -1.42
C THR A 123 -8.35 37.96 -1.96
N SER A 124 -9.57 37.45 -2.06
CA SER A 124 -9.83 36.12 -2.64
C SER A 124 -10.90 36.21 -3.72
N GLU A 125 -10.70 35.47 -4.81
CA GLU A 125 -11.59 35.40 -5.96
C GLU A 125 -11.93 33.93 -6.25
N ILE A 126 -13.21 33.64 -6.46
CA ILE A 126 -13.70 32.33 -6.89
C ILE A 126 -14.33 32.51 -8.26
N ARG A 127 -13.79 31.83 -9.28
CA ARG A 127 -14.38 31.75 -10.61
C ARG A 127 -15.01 30.39 -10.83
N ARG A 128 -16.20 30.37 -11.42
CA ARG A 128 -16.93 29.16 -11.79
C ARG A 128 -17.23 29.24 -13.27
N GLU A 129 -16.59 28.38 -14.05
CA GLU A 129 -16.90 28.25 -15.48
C GLU A 129 -17.93 27.14 -15.65
N PHE A 130 -19.09 27.51 -16.19
CA PHE A 130 -20.12 26.55 -16.55
C PHE A 130 -19.89 26.10 -17.99
N PRO A 131 -19.96 24.79 -18.29
CA PRO A 131 -19.90 24.33 -19.66
C PRO A 131 -21.04 24.96 -20.47
N GLN A 132 -20.72 25.54 -21.63
CA GLN A 132 -21.72 26.07 -22.56
C GLN A 132 -22.52 24.89 -23.15
N GLU A 133 -23.85 25.03 -23.20
CA GLU A 133 -24.80 24.04 -23.76
C GLU A 133 -24.52 23.69 -25.23
#